data_AF-A0AAU9G5Y7-F1
#
_entry.id   AF-A0AAU9G5Y7-F1
#
_cell.length_a   1.000
_cell.length_b   1.000
_cell.length_c   1.000
_cell.angle_alpha   90.00
_cell.angle_beta   90.00
_cell.angle_gamma   90.00
#
_symmetry.space_group_name_H-M   'P 1'
#
loop_
_entity.id
_entity.type
_entity.pdbx_description
1 polymer ?
#
loop_
_entity_poly.entity_id
_entity_poly.type
_entity_poly.pdbx_seq_one_letter_code
_entity_poly.pdbx_strand_id
1 'polypeptide(L)'
;MRATLALTLLLGCLTANFVRATDVKNTAEVVKKCVTDLGVTEQDIFDLRSGKVKPADVKENVKCTAKCVMVASGYMDAGGKLLTDKIKKQNANHPQRHAIYKALEVCGVVKGANACDTAFQIVSCVQTNGHSFQ
;
A
#
# COMPACT_ATOMS: atom_id res chain seq x y z
N MET A 1 -15.98 23.52 -28.12
CA MET A 1 -16.16 22.05 -28.19
C MET A 1 -14.92 21.29 -28.68
N ARG A 2 -14.18 21.77 -29.69
CA ARG A 2 -12.93 21.10 -30.12
C ARG A 2 -11.76 21.24 -29.13
N ALA A 3 -11.64 22.39 -28.46
CA ALA A 3 -10.60 22.64 -27.45
C ALA A 3 -10.78 21.80 -26.16
N THR A 4 -12.03 21.50 -25.77
CA THR A 4 -12.34 20.67 -24.60
C THR A 4 -11.99 19.20 -24.80
N LEU A 5 -12.09 18.69 -26.04
CA LEU A 5 -11.72 17.31 -26.39
C LEU A 5 -10.20 17.11 -26.39
N ALA A 6 -9.43 18.14 -26.76
CA ALA A 6 -7.98 18.11 -26.67
C ALA A 6 -7.48 18.12 -25.20
N LEU A 7 -8.19 18.85 -24.33
CA LEU A 7 -7.84 18.94 -22.91
C LEU A 7 -8.09 17.63 -22.15
N THR A 8 -9.17 16.90 -22.50
CA THR A 8 -9.43 15.56 -21.93
C THR A 8 -8.48 14.50 -22.45
N LEU A 9 -8.02 14.58 -23.71
CA LEU A 9 -6.97 13.70 -24.23
C LEU A 9 -5.62 13.91 -23.54
N LEU A 10 -5.25 15.16 -23.23
CA LEU A 10 -4.04 15.50 -22.48
C LEU A 10 -4.10 14.98 -21.01
N LEU A 11 -5.26 15.08 -20.35
CA LEU A 11 -5.45 14.47 -19.02
C LEU A 11 -5.41 12.93 -19.06
N GLY A 12 -5.89 12.32 -20.15
CA GLY A 12 -5.77 10.87 -20.38
C GLY A 12 -4.33 10.39 -20.60
N CYS A 13 -3.47 11.23 -21.18
CA CYS A 13 -2.02 10.95 -21.28
C CYS A 13 -1.26 11.17 -19.97
N LEU A 14 -1.77 12.00 -19.05
CA LEU A 14 -1.16 12.20 -17.74
C LEU A 14 -1.38 10.99 -16.81
N THR A 15 -2.51 10.29 -16.91
CA THR A 15 -2.72 9.01 -16.20
C THR A 15 -2.01 7.83 -16.87
N ALA A 16 -1.63 7.96 -18.14
CA ALA A 16 -0.76 7.02 -18.86
C ALA A 16 0.72 7.10 -18.44
N ASN A 17 1.12 8.08 -17.61
CA ASN A 17 2.27 7.94 -16.69
C ASN A 17 1.88 7.07 -15.48
N PHE A 18 1.19 5.97 -15.76
CA PHE A 18 1.41 4.68 -15.14
C PHE A 18 2.72 4.70 -14.38
N VAL A 19 2.60 4.66 -13.05
CA VAL A 19 3.41 3.74 -12.25
C VAL A 19 4.82 3.67 -12.81
N ARG A 20 5.55 4.80 -12.80
CA ARG A 20 7.00 4.73 -12.96
C ARG A 20 7.39 3.73 -11.90
N ALA A 21 7.89 2.58 -12.35
CA ALA A 21 8.45 1.55 -11.53
C ALA A 21 9.58 2.24 -10.73
N THR A 22 9.23 2.79 -9.58
CA THR A 22 10.21 3.41 -8.70
C THR A 22 10.99 2.23 -8.16
N ASP A 23 12.24 2.16 -8.58
CA ASP A 23 13.29 1.45 -7.88
C ASP A 23 12.99 1.48 -6.37
N VAL A 24 12.86 0.28 -5.78
CA VAL A 24 12.51 0.03 -4.36
C VAL A 24 13.58 0.58 -3.38
N LYS A 25 14.48 1.46 -3.86
CA LYS A 25 15.65 1.97 -3.14
C LYS A 25 15.31 3.01 -2.07
N ASN A 26 14.08 3.53 -2.01
CA ASN A 26 13.69 4.42 -0.91
C ASN A 26 12.23 4.27 -0.45
N THR A 27 11.94 3.20 0.31
CA THR A 27 10.64 2.99 0.96
C THR A 27 10.16 4.22 1.76
N ALA A 28 11.07 4.99 2.37
CA ALA A 28 10.71 6.18 3.13
C ALA A 28 10.17 7.31 2.24
N GLU A 29 10.75 7.52 1.06
CA GLU A 29 10.23 8.49 0.07
C GLU A 29 8.85 8.08 -0.45
N VAL A 30 8.64 6.79 -0.73
CA VAL A 30 7.34 6.27 -1.16
C VAL A 30 6.28 6.51 -0.09
N VAL A 31 6.59 6.18 1.17
CA VAL A 31 5.68 6.42 2.29
C VAL A 31 5.38 7.91 2.43
N LYS A 32 6.41 8.76 2.42
CA LYS A 32 6.24 10.22 2.51
C LYS A 32 5.33 10.75 1.41
N LYS A 33 5.56 10.34 0.17
CA LYS A 33 4.73 10.73 -0.97
C LYS A 33 3.27 10.29 -0.78
N CYS A 34 3.02 9.04 -0.40
CA CYS A 34 1.68 8.53 -0.19
C CYS A 34 0.92 9.29 0.92
N VAL A 35 1.59 9.58 2.04
CA VAL A 35 1.03 10.37 3.15
C VAL A 35 0.65 11.77 2.67
N THR A 36 1.56 12.44 1.94
CA THR A 36 1.32 13.79 1.42
C THR A 36 0.19 13.82 0.38
N ASP A 37 0.22 12.94 -0.62
CA ASP A 37 -0.77 12.92 -1.70
C ASP A 37 -2.19 12.62 -1.20
N LEU A 38 -2.33 11.86 -0.12
CA LEU A 38 -3.61 11.49 0.49
C LEU A 38 -4.07 12.46 1.60
N GLY A 39 -3.30 13.52 1.86
CA GLY A 39 -3.64 14.52 2.87
C GLY A 39 -3.72 13.94 4.29
N VAL A 40 -2.90 12.93 4.60
CA VAL A 40 -2.80 12.38 5.96
C VAL A 40 -2.01 13.36 6.83
N THR A 41 -2.58 13.74 7.96
CA THR A 41 -1.95 14.71 8.87
C THR A 41 -1.00 14.03 9.86
N GLU A 42 -0.09 14.80 10.47
CA GLU A 42 0.75 14.29 11.56
C GLU A 42 -0.09 13.78 12.74
N GLN A 43 -1.19 14.46 13.05
CA GLN A 43 -2.12 14.05 14.10
C GLN A 43 -2.75 12.69 13.79
N ASP A 44 -3.10 12.41 12.53
CA ASP A 44 -3.66 11.11 12.14
C ASP A 44 -2.66 9.97 12.38
N ILE A 45 -1.38 10.22 12.07
CA ILE A 45 -0.29 9.25 12.30
C ILE A 45 -0.06 9.06 13.81
N PHE A 46 -0.05 10.15 14.58
CA PHE A 46 0.10 10.11 16.03
C PHE A 46 -1.06 9.34 16.70
N ASP A 47 -2.29 9.65 16.31
CA ASP A 47 -3.50 9.04 16.85
C ASP A 47 -3.54 7.52 16.55
N LEU A 48 -3.07 7.11 15.36
CA LEU A 48 -2.91 5.70 15.01
C LEU A 48 -1.83 5.02 15.87
N ARG A 49 -0.64 5.64 15.98
CA ARG A 49 0.51 5.05 16.70
C ARG A 49 0.31 4.96 18.21
N SER A 50 -0.40 5.93 18.78
CA SER A 50 -0.72 5.97 20.22
C SER A 50 -1.83 5.02 20.62
N GLY A 51 -2.50 4.36 19.65
CA GLY A 51 -3.66 3.50 19.92
C GLY A 51 -4.92 4.28 20.32
N LYS A 52 -4.92 5.61 20.17
CA LYS A 52 -6.07 6.47 20.47
C LYS A 52 -7.25 6.20 19.53
N VAL A 53 -6.99 5.69 18.33
CA VAL A 53 -8.01 5.34 17.33
C VAL A 53 -8.12 3.81 17.25
N LYS A 54 -9.35 3.30 17.41
CA LYS A 54 -9.63 1.86 17.22
C LYS A 54 -9.51 1.50 15.74
N PRO A 55 -9.17 0.25 15.38
CA PRO A 55 -9.06 -0.17 13.98
C PRO A 55 -10.28 0.15 13.10
N ALA A 56 -11.50 0.09 13.68
CA ALA A 56 -12.74 0.42 12.99
C ALA A 56 -12.89 1.91 12.66
N ASP A 57 -12.26 2.78 13.45
CA ASP A 57 -12.39 4.24 13.37
C ASP A 57 -11.23 4.90 12.61
N VAL A 58 -10.29 4.10 12.08
CA VAL A 58 -9.16 4.61 11.30
C VAL A 58 -9.69 5.27 10.03
N LYS A 59 -9.28 6.51 9.79
CA LYS A 59 -9.69 7.30 8.62
C LYS A 59 -9.31 6.61 7.31
N GLU A 60 -10.15 6.76 6.30
CA GLU A 60 -9.97 6.10 5.01
C GLU A 60 -8.68 6.50 4.30
N ASN A 61 -8.28 7.78 4.35
CA ASN A 61 -7.03 8.26 3.76
C ASN A 61 -5.79 7.62 4.43
N VAL A 62 -5.85 7.37 5.74
CA VAL A 62 -4.81 6.64 6.48
C VAL A 62 -4.74 5.20 5.98
N LYS A 63 -5.88 4.51 5.85
CA LYS A 63 -5.93 3.15 5.28
C LYS A 63 -5.37 3.11 3.85
N CYS A 64 -5.75 4.09 3.02
CA CYS A 64 -5.28 4.19 1.64
C CYS A 64 -3.77 4.43 1.52
N THR A 65 -3.11 4.92 2.57
CA THR A 65 -1.64 5.03 2.58
C THR A 65 -0.99 3.65 2.43
N ALA A 66 -1.54 2.62 3.09
CA ALA A 66 -1.06 1.24 2.94
C ALA A 66 -1.20 0.73 1.50
N LYS A 67 -2.36 1.00 0.87
CA LYS A 67 -2.60 0.65 -0.54
C LYS A 67 -1.61 1.36 -1.46
N CYS A 68 -1.43 2.67 -1.28
CA CYS A 68 -0.53 3.48 -2.07
C CYS A 68 0.90 2.92 -2.03
N VAL A 69 1.41 2.62 -0.84
CA VAL A 69 2.77 2.08 -0.66
C VAL A 69 2.90 0.70 -1.31
N MET A 70 1.92 -0.20 -1.16
CA MET A 70 1.98 -1.54 -1.74
C MET A 70 1.85 -1.54 -3.26
N VAL A 71 1.05 -0.63 -3.82
CA VAL A 71 0.94 -0.43 -5.28
C VAL A 71 2.24 0.14 -5.82
N ALA A 72 2.80 1.17 -5.18
CA ALA A 72 4.08 1.78 -5.59
C ALA A 72 5.25 0.79 -5.50
N SER A 73 5.26 -0.08 -4.49
CA SER A 73 6.25 -1.17 -4.35
C SER A 73 6.00 -2.33 -5.33
N GLY A 74 4.86 -2.32 -6.04
CA GLY A 74 4.47 -3.36 -6.98
C GLY A 74 4.06 -4.67 -6.32
N TYR A 75 3.68 -4.64 -5.04
CA TYR A 75 3.22 -5.79 -4.24
C TYR A 75 1.71 -5.99 -4.30
N MET A 76 0.96 -4.96 -4.70
CA MET A 76 -0.49 -4.99 -4.81
C MET A 76 -0.92 -4.29 -6.10
N ASP A 77 -2.02 -4.72 -6.70
CA ASP A 77 -2.63 -4.00 -7.82
C ASP A 77 -3.59 -2.89 -7.35
N ALA A 78 -4.09 -2.10 -8.30
CA ALA A 78 -5.00 -0.99 -7.99
C ALA A 78 -6.33 -1.45 -7.38
N GLY A 79 -6.74 -2.71 -7.58
CA GLY A 79 -7.96 -3.31 -7.06
C GLY A 79 -7.82 -3.89 -5.64
N GLY A 80 -6.62 -3.85 -5.05
CA GLY A 80 -6.38 -4.37 -3.71
C GLY A 80 -5.97 -5.85 -3.68
N LYS A 81 -5.68 -6.47 -4.83
CA LYS A 81 -5.19 -7.84 -4.88
C LYS A 81 -3.68 -7.86 -4.68
N LEU A 82 -3.26 -8.59 -3.65
CA LEU A 82 -1.86 -8.85 -3.36
C LEU A 82 -1.25 -9.73 -4.47
N LEU A 83 -0.04 -9.38 -4.91
CA LEU A 83 0.70 -10.04 -5.97
C LEU A 83 1.70 -11.03 -5.35
N THR A 84 1.18 -12.03 -4.63
CA THR A 84 1.95 -12.98 -3.81
C THR A 84 3.14 -13.59 -4.55
N ASP A 85 2.96 -14.07 -5.79
CA ASP A 85 4.05 -14.69 -6.56
C ASP A 85 5.17 -13.70 -6.89
N LYS A 86 4.82 -12.44 -7.15
CA LYS A 86 5.78 -11.37 -7.40
C LYS A 86 6.58 -11.04 -6.14
N ILE A 87 5.89 -10.94 -4.98
CA ILE A 87 6.55 -10.72 -3.69
C ILE A 87 7.52 -11.86 -3.38
N LYS A 88 7.10 -13.12 -3.58
CA LYS A 88 7.97 -14.30 -3.39
C LYS A 88 9.18 -14.23 -4.31
N LYS A 89 8.98 -13.98 -5.60
CA LYS A 89 10.06 -13.87 -6.59
C LYS A 89 11.07 -12.77 -6.24
N GLN A 90 10.61 -11.58 -5.84
CA GLN A 90 11.49 -10.46 -5.47
C GLN A 90 12.30 -10.73 -4.20
N ASN A 91 11.78 -11.57 -3.30
CA ASN A 91 12.40 -11.89 -2.01
C ASN A 91 13.03 -13.29 -1.95
N ALA A 92 13.20 -13.97 -3.09
CA ALA A 92 13.68 -15.35 -3.13
C ALA A 92 15.08 -15.52 -2.49
N ASN A 93 15.91 -14.48 -2.58
CA ASN A 93 17.27 -14.45 -2.01
C ASN A 93 17.35 -13.64 -0.70
N HIS A 94 16.23 -13.15 -0.17
CA HIS A 94 16.22 -12.39 1.07
C HIS A 94 16.53 -13.31 2.27
N PRO A 95 17.36 -12.90 3.24
CA PRO A 95 17.66 -13.71 4.43
C PRO A 95 16.41 -14.16 5.19
N GLN A 96 15.37 -13.32 5.19
CA GLN A 96 14.09 -13.59 5.85
C GLN A 96 12.99 -14.12 4.92
N ARG A 97 13.35 -14.74 3.78
CA ARG A 97 12.35 -15.22 2.79
C ARG A 97 11.26 -16.12 3.39
N HIS A 98 11.61 -17.00 4.34
CA HIS A 98 10.65 -17.90 4.97
C HIS A 98 9.64 -17.14 5.82
N ALA A 99 10.09 -16.15 6.60
CA ALA A 99 9.23 -15.25 7.35
C ALA A 99 8.29 -14.48 6.42
N ILE A 100 8.81 -13.95 5.30
CA ILE A 100 8.00 -13.27 4.29
C ILE A 100 6.94 -14.22 3.71
N TYR A 101 7.31 -15.46 3.39
CA TYR A 101 6.37 -16.42 2.79
C TYR A 101 5.29 -16.83 3.80
N LYS A 102 5.65 -16.98 5.08
CA LYS A 102 4.69 -17.26 6.14
C LYS A 102 3.74 -16.10 6.38
N ALA A 103 4.26 -14.86 6.35
CA ALA A 103 3.43 -13.66 6.41
C ALA A 103 2.44 -13.60 5.24
N LEU A 104 2.85 -13.99 4.03
CA LEU A 104 1.95 -14.05 2.86
C LEU A 104 0.88 -15.13 3.02
N GLU A 105 1.22 -16.28 3.60
CA GLU A 105 0.26 -17.37 3.88
C GLU A 105 -0.79 -16.94 4.90
N VAL A 106 -0.36 -16.34 6.02
CA VAL A 106 -1.24 -15.98 7.15
C VAL A 106 -2.00 -14.69 6.87
N CYS A 107 -1.32 -13.64 6.41
CA CYS A 107 -1.89 -12.30 6.28
C CYS A 107 -2.32 -11.95 4.87
N GLY A 108 -1.77 -12.60 3.82
CA GLY A 108 -2.07 -12.25 2.43
C GLY A 108 -3.49 -12.59 1.98
N VAL A 109 -4.20 -13.41 2.76
CA VAL A 109 -5.60 -13.81 2.51
C VAL A 109 -6.61 -12.84 3.13
N VAL A 110 -6.16 -11.93 4.01
CA VAL A 110 -7.03 -10.98 4.70
C VAL A 110 -7.71 -10.04 3.70
N LYS A 111 -8.98 -9.74 3.94
CA LYS A 111 -9.82 -8.83 3.14
C LYS A 111 -10.44 -7.77 4.04
N GLY A 112 -10.58 -6.57 3.48
CA GLY A 112 -11.32 -5.47 4.08
C GLY A 112 -12.53 -5.09 3.24
N ALA A 113 -13.24 -4.04 3.66
CA ALA A 113 -14.45 -3.55 2.99
C ALA A 113 -14.19 -3.01 1.57
N ASN A 114 -12.96 -2.56 1.29
CA ASN A 114 -12.53 -2.07 -0.01
C ASN A 114 -11.01 -2.32 -0.20
N ALA A 115 -10.42 -1.81 -1.28
CA ALA A 115 -9.00 -2.01 -1.56
C ALA A 115 -8.06 -1.33 -0.54
N CYS A 116 -8.41 -0.14 -0.03
CA CYS A 116 -7.63 0.56 1.00
C CYS A 116 -7.70 -0.16 2.34
N ASP A 117 -8.90 -0.58 2.74
CA ASP A 117 -9.11 -1.34 3.97
C ASP A 117 -8.43 -2.72 3.88
N THR A 118 -8.53 -3.42 2.75
CA THR A 118 -7.80 -4.68 2.51
C THR A 118 -6.30 -4.47 2.70
N ALA A 119 -5.75 -3.41 2.12
CA ALA A 119 -4.35 -3.08 2.26
C ALA A 119 -3.94 -2.82 3.71
N PHE A 120 -4.73 -2.03 4.43
CA PHE A 120 -4.51 -1.69 5.82
C PHE A 120 -4.57 -2.93 6.73
N GLN A 121 -5.55 -3.81 6.52
CA GLN A 121 -5.72 -5.04 7.30
C GLN A 121 -4.57 -6.02 7.08
N ILE A 122 -4.07 -6.17 5.85
CA ILE A 122 -2.89 -7.00 5.57
C ILE A 122 -1.66 -6.48 6.33
N VAL A 123 -1.38 -5.16 6.24
CA VAL A 123 -0.24 -4.55 6.94
C VAL A 123 -0.39 -4.69 8.46
N SER A 124 -1.60 -4.46 8.99
CA SER A 124 -1.90 -4.63 10.41
C SER A 124 -1.68 -6.07 10.88
N CYS A 125 -2.12 -7.05 10.09
CA CYS A 125 -1.88 -8.46 10.38
C CYS A 125 -0.38 -8.78 10.45
N VAL A 126 0.42 -8.26 9.50
CA VAL A 126 1.88 -8.47 9.51
C VAL A 126 2.54 -7.75 10.68
N GLN A 127 2.09 -6.55 11.07
CA GLN A 127 2.64 -5.87 12.27
C GLN A 127 2.32 -6.64 13.56
N THR A 128 1.10 -7.15 13.68
CA THR A 128 0.67 -7.91 14.86
C THR A 128 1.35 -9.27 14.96
N ASN A 129 1.49 -10.01 13.84
CA ASN A 129 1.98 -11.39 13.86
C ASN A 129 3.42 -11.55 13.34
N GLY A 130 4.04 -10.49 12.81
CA GLY A 130 5.31 -10.57 12.08
C GLY A 130 6.49 -11.05 12.91
N HIS A 131 6.47 -10.78 14.21
CA HIS A 131 7.47 -11.29 15.16
C HIS A 131 7.37 -12.81 15.33
N SER A 132 6.19 -13.41 15.09
CA SER A 132 5.96 -14.85 15.18
C SER A 132 6.40 -15.61 13.92
N PHE A 133 6.86 -14.91 12.88
CA PHE A 133 7.29 -15.51 11.62
C PHE A 133 8.83 -15.56 11.46
N GLN A 134 9.57 -14.99 12.42
CA GLN A 134 11.03 -14.90 12.40
C GLN A 134 11.70 -16.22 12.79
#